data_AF-A0A828P2B7-F1
#
_entry.id   AF-A0A828P2B7-F1
#
_cell.length_a   1.000
_cell.length_b   1.000
_cell.length_c   1.000
_cell.angle_alpha   90.00
_cell.angle_beta   90.00
_cell.angle_gamma   90.00
#
_symmetry.space_group_name_H-M   'P 1'
#
loop_
_entity.id
_entity.type
_entity.pdbx_description
1 polymer ?
#
loop_
_entity_poly.entity_id
_entity_poly.type
_entity_poly.pdbx_seq_one_letter_code
_entity_poly.pdbx_strand_id
1 'polypeptide(L)'
;LLQFQNAMKEKTLDSVSLLISKIRRLDWQRLKEFFGPLAFNHPDCIDAIMTDGISTDASFTILNALISRTEMMSSGEYAIEHDRSKNLLTYNERLNFLINCDKEGEFKHSEIATISFPLNLKKVYQIDSKESPSVQLCDVLIGACIESVYQLMDSKVLNQNSVLSLYQDSQLIHFIPDIDFEGQKKFRKGSQSEEYLTFIQNEIYSSKL
;
A
#
# COMPACT_ATOMS: atom_id res chain seq x y z
N LEU A 1 8.09 3.88 -15.69
CA LEU A 1 8.15 2.96 -14.53
C LEU A 1 9.54 2.35 -14.34
N LEU A 2 10.08 1.60 -15.32
CA LEU A 2 11.40 0.93 -15.18
C LEU A 2 12.54 1.86 -14.76
N GLN A 3 12.64 3.04 -15.37
CA GLN A 3 13.71 4.00 -15.05
C GLN A 3 13.57 4.60 -13.64
N PHE A 4 12.33 4.71 -13.14
CA PHE A 4 12.09 5.17 -11.78
C PHE A 4 12.47 4.07 -10.78
N GLN A 5 12.09 2.82 -11.05
CA GLN A 5 12.52 1.67 -10.24
C GLN A 5 14.05 1.53 -10.20
N ASN A 6 14.72 1.71 -11.34
CA ASN A 6 16.17 1.70 -11.41
C ASN A 6 16.79 2.83 -10.59
N ALA A 7 16.28 4.07 -10.71
CA ALA A 7 16.77 5.19 -9.92
C ALA A 7 16.59 4.97 -8.40
N MET A 8 15.44 4.42 -8.00
CA MET A 8 15.14 4.08 -6.60
C MET A 8 15.98 2.92 -6.04
N LYS A 9 16.41 2.00 -6.92
CA LYS A 9 17.24 0.86 -6.56
C LYS A 9 18.71 1.22 -6.46
N GLU A 10 19.23 1.87 -7.50
CA GLU A 10 20.66 2.16 -7.63
C GLU A 10 21.07 3.42 -6.83
N LYS A 11 20.15 4.37 -6.64
CA LYS A 11 20.37 5.61 -5.86
C LYS A 11 21.65 6.35 -6.26
N THR A 12 21.91 6.43 -7.56
CA THR A 12 23.06 7.16 -8.13
C THR A 12 22.60 8.35 -8.97
N LEU A 13 23.43 9.40 -9.04
CA LEU A 13 23.17 10.57 -9.88
C LEU A 13 22.97 10.20 -11.35
N ASP A 14 23.69 9.19 -11.86
CA ASP A 14 23.56 8.72 -13.24
C ASP A 14 22.17 8.10 -13.49
N SER A 15 21.71 7.25 -12.57
CA SER A 15 20.39 6.62 -12.66
C SER A 15 19.25 7.65 -12.58
N VAL A 16 19.38 8.66 -11.72
CA VAL A 16 18.42 9.76 -11.59
C VAL A 16 18.45 10.65 -12.83
N SER A 17 19.63 10.96 -13.37
CA SER A 17 19.78 11.73 -14.61
C SER A 17 19.11 11.01 -15.80
N LEU A 18 19.26 9.70 -15.87
CA LEU A 18 18.61 8.88 -16.89
C LEU A 18 17.07 8.92 -16.75
N LEU A 19 16.54 8.80 -15.53
CA LEU A 19 15.11 8.96 -15.24
C LEU A 19 14.59 10.33 -15.70
N ILE A 20 15.24 11.41 -15.29
CA ILE A 20 14.88 12.79 -15.65
C ILE A 20 14.86 12.96 -17.17
N SER A 21 15.90 12.47 -17.85
CA SER A 21 16.00 12.57 -19.32
C SER A 21 14.83 11.87 -20.02
N LYS A 22 14.32 10.79 -19.43
CA LYS A 22 13.17 10.04 -19.95
C LYS A 22 11.87 10.77 -19.67
N ILE A 23 11.69 11.33 -18.46
CA ILE A 23 10.52 12.15 -18.12
C ILE A 23 10.39 13.35 -19.07
N ARG A 24 11.49 14.05 -19.35
CA ARG A 24 11.49 15.20 -20.28
C ARG A 24 11.10 14.87 -21.71
N ARG A 25 11.24 13.60 -22.12
CA ARG A 25 10.83 13.11 -23.44
C ARG A 25 9.37 12.64 -23.49
N LEU A 26 8.72 12.50 -22.33
CA LEU A 26 7.29 12.26 -22.25
C LEU A 26 6.54 13.58 -22.39
N ASP A 27 5.25 13.50 -22.69
CA ASP A 27 4.34 14.65 -22.60
C ASP A 27 3.99 14.95 -21.12
N TRP A 28 5.03 15.27 -20.35
CA TRP A 28 4.97 15.42 -18.90
C TRP A 28 4.14 16.65 -18.48
N GLN A 29 3.93 17.61 -19.39
CA GLN A 29 3.10 18.79 -19.15
C GLN A 29 1.64 18.44 -18.88
N ARG A 30 1.16 17.30 -19.40
CA ARG A 30 -0.20 16.79 -19.11
C ARG A 30 -0.38 16.32 -17.67
N LEU A 31 0.72 16.01 -16.97
CA LEU A 31 0.75 15.54 -15.58
C LEU A 31 1.85 16.29 -14.82
N LYS A 32 1.83 17.62 -14.93
CA LYS A 32 2.88 18.52 -14.40
C LYS A 32 3.03 18.39 -12.88
N GLU A 33 1.99 18.01 -12.17
CA GLU A 33 1.99 17.80 -10.71
C GLU A 33 2.84 16.59 -10.33
N PHE A 34 2.82 15.51 -11.14
CA PHE A 34 3.60 14.30 -10.89
C PHE A 34 5.01 14.39 -11.45
N PHE A 35 5.13 14.88 -12.68
CA PHE A 35 6.39 14.83 -13.41
C PHE A 35 7.14 16.16 -13.43
N GLY A 36 6.48 17.28 -13.18
CA GLY A 36 7.08 18.62 -13.22
C GLY A 36 8.28 18.76 -12.29
N PRO A 37 8.19 18.42 -10.99
CA PRO A 37 9.32 18.52 -10.07
C PRO A 37 10.56 17.76 -10.58
N LEU A 38 10.38 16.54 -11.08
CA LEU A 38 11.48 15.75 -11.67
C LEU A 38 11.94 16.32 -13.02
N ALA A 39 11.02 16.79 -13.88
CA ALA A 39 11.36 17.40 -15.17
C ALA A 39 12.20 18.68 -14.99
N PHE A 40 11.96 19.44 -13.91
CA PHE A 40 12.70 20.65 -13.54
C PHE A 40 13.93 20.41 -12.65
N ASN A 41 14.30 19.15 -12.37
CA ASN A 41 15.40 18.81 -11.46
C ASN A 41 15.25 19.41 -10.06
N HIS A 42 14.06 19.39 -9.48
CA HIS A 42 13.84 19.88 -8.13
C HIS A 42 14.72 19.11 -7.13
N PRO A 43 15.56 19.78 -6.31
CA PRO A 43 16.52 19.13 -5.42
C PRO A 43 15.84 18.15 -4.47
N ASP A 44 14.74 18.53 -3.83
CA ASP A 44 14.03 17.65 -2.89
C ASP A 44 13.59 16.31 -3.50
N CYS A 45 13.23 16.29 -4.80
CA CYS A 45 12.86 15.04 -5.47
C CYS A 45 14.09 14.15 -5.73
N ILE A 46 15.22 14.77 -6.06
CA ILE A 46 16.48 14.06 -6.26
C ILE A 46 16.95 13.51 -4.92
N ASP A 47 16.98 14.34 -3.88
CA ASP A 47 17.38 13.97 -2.53
C ASP A 47 16.50 12.83 -1.98
N ALA A 48 15.18 12.89 -2.18
CA ALA A 48 14.28 11.82 -1.78
C ALA A 48 14.60 10.48 -2.48
N ILE A 49 14.91 10.48 -3.77
CA ILE A 49 15.30 9.26 -4.49
C ILE A 49 16.64 8.72 -3.97
N MET A 50 17.59 9.62 -3.74
CA MET A 50 18.97 9.32 -3.33
C MET A 50 19.09 8.90 -1.85
N THR A 51 18.10 9.23 -1.01
CA THR A 51 18.15 8.93 0.42
C THR A 51 18.03 7.43 0.70
N ASP A 52 19.01 6.87 1.41
CA ASP A 52 18.98 5.48 1.85
C ASP A 52 17.80 5.22 2.80
N GLY A 53 17.11 4.10 2.59
CA GLY A 53 15.90 3.76 3.34
C GLY A 53 14.58 4.27 2.73
N ILE A 54 14.62 5.26 1.83
CA ILE A 54 13.44 5.62 1.03
C ILE A 54 13.26 4.60 -0.10
N SER A 55 12.08 3.98 -0.16
CA SER A 55 11.75 2.90 -1.09
C SER A 55 10.41 3.17 -1.77
N THR A 56 10.16 2.49 -2.90
CA THR A 56 8.82 2.41 -3.52
C THR A 56 7.96 1.31 -2.89
N ASP A 57 8.45 0.66 -1.84
CA ASP A 57 7.72 -0.34 -1.10
C ASP A 57 6.46 0.26 -0.46
N ALA A 58 5.31 -0.07 -1.02
CA ALA A 58 4.00 0.32 -0.52
C ALA A 58 3.44 -0.68 0.50
N SER A 59 4.19 -1.71 0.90
CA SER A 59 3.66 -2.81 1.71
C SER A 59 3.14 -2.34 3.07
N PHE A 60 3.80 -1.36 3.71
CA PHE A 60 3.29 -0.81 4.97
C PHE A 60 1.95 -0.07 4.78
N THR A 61 1.83 0.70 3.70
CA THR A 61 0.57 1.38 3.35
C THR A 61 -0.55 0.37 3.06
N ILE A 62 -0.25 -0.67 2.29
CA ILE A 62 -1.19 -1.76 1.99
C ILE A 62 -1.62 -2.46 3.27
N LEU A 63 -0.67 -2.78 4.15
CA LEU A 63 -0.94 -3.46 5.40
C LEU A 63 -1.84 -2.64 6.33
N ASN A 64 -1.55 -1.35 6.49
CA ASN A 64 -2.41 -0.45 7.28
C ASN A 64 -3.81 -0.34 6.68
N ALA A 65 -3.92 -0.25 5.35
CA ALA A 65 -5.22 -0.22 4.68
C ALA A 65 -6.02 -1.51 4.92
N LEU A 66 -5.36 -2.68 4.84
CA LEU A 66 -5.99 -3.97 5.12
C LEU A 66 -6.45 -4.08 6.57
N ILE A 67 -5.59 -3.70 7.53
CA ILE A 67 -5.94 -3.72 8.96
C ILE A 67 -7.10 -2.77 9.22
N SER A 68 -6.99 -1.50 8.83
CA SER A 68 -8.04 -0.49 8.99
C SER A 68 -9.37 -0.97 8.42
N ARG A 69 -9.37 -1.53 7.20
CA ARG A 69 -10.61 -2.02 6.59
C ARG A 69 -11.18 -3.23 7.34
N THR A 70 -10.32 -4.15 7.80
CA THR A 70 -10.76 -5.34 8.53
C THR A 70 -11.31 -4.99 9.91
N GLU A 71 -10.68 -4.05 10.63
CA GLU A 71 -11.17 -3.50 11.90
C GLU A 71 -12.57 -2.88 11.75
N MET A 72 -12.83 -2.17 10.64
CA MET A 72 -14.17 -1.63 10.36
C MET A 72 -15.22 -2.69 10.03
N MET A 73 -14.80 -3.87 9.58
CA MET A 73 -15.69 -4.98 9.19
C MET A 73 -15.88 -5.99 10.31
N SER A 74 -14.95 -6.08 11.26
CA SER A 74 -15.03 -7.00 12.38
C SER A 74 -15.95 -6.43 13.48
N SER A 75 -16.70 -7.32 14.13
CA SER A 75 -17.55 -6.96 15.27
C SER A 75 -16.84 -7.12 16.63
N GLY A 76 -15.54 -7.43 16.63
CA GLY A 76 -14.75 -7.74 17.81
C GLY A 76 -13.40 -8.36 17.46
N GLU A 77 -12.77 -9.00 18.44
CA GLU A 77 -11.45 -9.60 18.28
C GLU A 77 -11.38 -10.62 17.14
N TYR A 78 -10.28 -10.59 16.39
CA TYR A 78 -10.09 -11.50 15.27
C TYR A 78 -8.63 -11.91 15.07
N ALA A 79 -8.45 -12.96 14.29
CA ALA A 79 -7.15 -13.44 13.84
C ALA A 79 -7.18 -13.63 12.32
N ILE A 80 -6.01 -13.52 11.68
CA ILE A 80 -5.85 -13.72 10.25
C ILE A 80 -5.03 -14.99 10.01
N GLU A 81 -5.62 -15.90 9.24
CA GLU A 81 -4.91 -17.02 8.61
C GLU A 81 -4.40 -16.56 7.25
N HIS A 82 -3.11 -16.76 7.01
CA HIS A 82 -2.49 -16.47 5.71
C HIS A 82 -1.73 -17.70 5.23
N ASP A 83 -1.64 -17.90 3.91
CA ASP A 83 -0.78 -18.95 3.35
C ASP A 83 0.70 -18.67 3.69
N ARG A 84 1.56 -19.68 3.57
CA ARG A 84 2.99 -19.49 3.82
C ARG A 84 3.61 -18.52 2.82
N SER A 85 4.10 -17.39 3.31
CA SER A 85 4.71 -16.32 2.51
C SER A 85 5.99 -15.80 3.15
N LYS A 86 7.09 -15.86 2.39
CA LYS A 86 8.37 -15.25 2.80
C LYS A 86 8.25 -13.73 2.98
N ASN A 87 7.40 -13.08 2.19
CA ASN A 87 7.18 -11.64 2.32
C ASN A 87 6.47 -11.31 3.64
N LEU A 88 5.53 -12.14 4.09
CA LEU A 88 4.86 -11.92 5.37
C LEU A 88 5.82 -12.08 6.55
N LEU A 89 6.82 -12.96 6.45
CA LEU A 89 7.88 -13.07 7.46
C LEU A 89 8.65 -11.75 7.61
N THR A 90 8.91 -11.03 6.51
CA THR A 90 9.56 -9.72 6.52
C THR A 90 8.76 -8.67 7.29
N TYR A 91 7.43 -8.80 7.36
CA TYR A 91 6.55 -7.85 8.04
C TYR A 91 6.10 -8.30 9.44
N ASN A 92 6.51 -9.49 9.88
CA ASN A 92 6.05 -10.08 11.14
C ASN A 92 6.37 -9.20 12.35
N GLU A 93 7.57 -8.62 12.40
CA GLU A 93 7.96 -7.70 13.49
C GLU A 93 7.04 -6.48 13.56
N ARG A 94 6.72 -5.88 12.41
CA ARG A 94 5.82 -4.72 12.32
C ARG A 94 4.39 -5.08 12.69
N LEU A 95 3.90 -6.22 12.21
CA LEU A 95 2.58 -6.74 12.56
C LEU A 95 2.45 -6.95 14.06
N ASN A 96 3.42 -7.62 14.68
CA ASN A 96 3.41 -7.86 16.12
C ASN A 96 3.52 -6.56 16.91
N PHE A 97 4.29 -5.59 16.44
CA PHE A 97 4.34 -4.26 17.05
C PHE A 97 2.95 -3.60 17.06
N LEU A 98 2.25 -3.58 15.92
CA LEU A 98 0.91 -2.98 15.83
C LEU A 98 -0.11 -3.73 16.70
N ILE A 99 -0.08 -5.07 16.67
CA ILE A 99 -0.99 -5.94 17.43
C ILE A 99 -0.82 -5.77 18.94
N ASN A 100 0.42 -5.59 19.40
CA ASN A 100 0.75 -5.48 20.82
C ASN A 100 0.75 -4.04 21.34
N CYS A 101 0.44 -3.04 20.49
CA CYS A 101 0.34 -1.66 20.93
C CYS A 101 -0.90 -1.49 21.83
N ASP A 102 -0.67 -1.25 23.11
CA ASP A 102 -1.68 -1.11 24.16
C ASP A 102 -2.08 0.36 24.40
N LYS A 103 -1.40 1.31 23.75
CA LYS A 103 -1.71 2.73 23.83
C LYS A 103 -2.97 3.05 23.06
N GLU A 104 -3.85 3.80 23.70
CA GLU A 104 -5.04 4.33 23.07
C GLU A 104 -4.68 5.42 22.06
N GLY A 105 -5.24 5.30 20.86
CA GLY A 105 -5.09 6.30 19.81
C GLY A 105 -6.07 6.02 18.67
N GLU A 106 -6.65 7.06 18.11
CA GLU A 106 -7.53 6.96 16.94
C GLU A 106 -7.05 7.95 15.88
N PHE A 107 -6.87 7.44 14.67
CA PHE A 107 -6.29 8.19 13.57
C PHE A 107 -7.11 8.00 12.29
N LYS A 108 -7.67 9.10 11.79
CA LYS A 108 -8.39 9.12 10.51
C LYS A 108 -7.41 9.21 9.35
N HIS A 109 -7.42 8.25 8.43
CA HIS A 109 -6.61 8.31 7.20
C HIS A 109 -7.37 8.94 6.02
N SER A 110 -8.68 8.71 5.92
CA SER A 110 -9.54 9.25 4.86
C SER A 110 -11.01 9.27 5.30
N GLU A 111 -11.92 9.62 4.39
CA GLU A 111 -13.37 9.52 4.63
C GLU A 111 -13.84 8.10 4.95
N ILE A 112 -13.13 7.06 4.51
CA ILE A 112 -13.53 5.66 4.62
C ILE A 112 -12.52 4.78 5.37
N ALA A 113 -11.50 5.38 5.99
CA ALA A 113 -10.44 4.65 6.68
C ALA A 113 -10.03 5.36 7.96
N THR A 114 -10.15 4.64 9.07
CA THR A 114 -9.68 5.01 10.40
C THR A 114 -8.99 3.80 11.01
N ILE A 115 -7.96 4.03 11.83
CA ILE A 115 -7.34 3.00 12.65
C ILE A 115 -7.40 3.43 14.12
N SER A 116 -7.74 2.48 14.98
CA SER A 116 -7.80 2.69 16.42
C SER A 116 -6.96 1.66 17.14
N PHE A 117 -6.24 2.09 18.17
CA PHE A 117 -5.47 1.23 19.06
C PHE A 117 -6.12 1.22 20.46
N PRO A 118 -6.07 0.10 21.18
CA PRO A 118 -5.55 -1.21 20.76
C PRO A 118 -6.37 -1.85 19.63
N LEU A 119 -5.70 -2.61 18.75
CA LEU A 119 -6.37 -3.31 17.66
C LEU A 119 -7.24 -4.47 18.16
N ASN A 120 -8.32 -4.78 17.42
CA ASN A 120 -9.06 -6.02 17.58
C ASN A 120 -8.31 -7.21 16.96
N LEU A 121 -7.43 -6.97 15.98
CA LEU A 121 -6.51 -7.98 15.45
C LEU A 121 -5.57 -8.49 16.56
N LYS A 122 -5.72 -9.76 16.95
CA LYS A 122 -4.90 -10.39 17.99
C LYS A 122 -3.74 -11.22 17.46
N LYS A 123 -3.85 -11.70 16.22
CA LYS A 123 -2.80 -12.57 15.66
C LYS A 123 -2.88 -12.64 14.15
N VAL A 124 -1.72 -12.73 13.52
CA VAL A 124 -1.55 -13.19 12.14
C VAL A 124 -0.70 -14.46 12.20
N TYR A 125 -1.19 -15.57 11.64
CA TYR A 125 -0.42 -16.81 11.56
C TYR A 125 -0.46 -17.40 10.16
N GLN A 126 0.64 -18.10 9.84
CA GLN A 126 0.80 -18.77 8.56
C GLN A 126 0.42 -20.24 8.68
N ILE A 127 -0.42 -20.72 7.78
CA ILE A 127 -0.84 -22.11 7.68
C ILE A 127 -0.54 -22.63 6.27
N ASP A 128 -0.27 -23.93 6.14
CA ASP A 128 -0.16 -24.54 4.81
C ASP A 128 -1.54 -24.55 4.17
N SER A 129 -1.70 -23.97 2.98
CA SER A 129 -2.99 -23.98 2.29
C SER A 129 -3.55 -25.41 2.14
N LYS A 130 -2.72 -26.45 2.03
CA LYS A 130 -3.20 -27.85 1.98
C LYS A 130 -3.98 -28.29 3.23
N GLU A 131 -3.78 -27.61 4.34
CA GLU A 131 -4.37 -27.92 5.65
C GLU A 131 -5.51 -26.97 6.04
N SER A 132 -5.76 -25.89 5.28
CA SER A 132 -6.84 -24.92 5.55
C SER A 132 -7.74 -24.72 4.33
N PRO A 133 -8.98 -25.26 4.34
CA PRO A 133 -9.96 -25.01 3.28
C PRO A 133 -10.26 -23.51 3.08
N SER A 134 -10.20 -22.72 4.14
CA SER A 134 -10.39 -21.26 4.08
C SER A 134 -9.29 -20.59 3.28
N VAL A 135 -8.02 -20.97 3.51
CA VAL A 135 -6.89 -20.44 2.73
C VAL A 135 -6.93 -20.92 1.28
N GLN A 136 -7.31 -22.18 1.03
CA GLN A 136 -7.50 -22.67 -0.35
C GLN A 136 -8.55 -21.88 -1.11
N LEU A 137 -9.68 -21.55 -0.44
CA LEU A 137 -10.71 -20.73 -1.04
C LEU A 137 -10.16 -19.34 -1.39
N CYS A 138 -9.39 -18.72 -0.49
CA CYS A 138 -8.72 -17.45 -0.76
C CYS A 138 -7.78 -17.54 -1.99
N ASP A 139 -6.99 -18.61 -2.11
CA ASP A 139 -6.08 -18.83 -3.25
C ASP A 139 -6.84 -18.94 -4.58
N VAL A 140 -7.96 -19.66 -4.60
CA VAL A 140 -8.83 -19.77 -5.79
C VAL A 140 -9.41 -18.40 -6.16
N LEU A 141 -9.92 -17.65 -5.18
CA LEU A 141 -10.52 -16.34 -5.41
C LEU A 141 -9.50 -15.33 -5.93
N ILE A 142 -8.32 -15.23 -5.31
CA ILE A 142 -7.29 -14.30 -5.75
C ILE A 142 -6.70 -14.72 -7.10
N GLY A 143 -6.52 -16.03 -7.34
CA GLY A 143 -6.06 -16.56 -8.63
C GLY A 143 -7.00 -16.19 -9.77
N ALA A 144 -8.31 -16.36 -9.58
CA ALA A 144 -9.32 -15.99 -10.57
C ALA A 144 -9.41 -14.47 -10.81
N CYS A 145 -9.23 -13.67 -9.76
CA CYS A 145 -9.12 -12.21 -9.88
C CYS A 145 -7.90 -11.81 -10.71
N ILE A 146 -6.72 -12.38 -10.43
CA ILE A 146 -5.48 -12.10 -11.16
C ILE A 146 -5.63 -12.46 -12.63
N GLU A 147 -6.17 -13.64 -12.94
CA GLU A 147 -6.41 -14.06 -14.32
C GLU A 147 -7.35 -13.09 -15.05
N SER A 148 -8.43 -12.68 -14.39
CA SER A 148 -9.37 -11.70 -14.94
C SER A 148 -8.72 -10.34 -15.21
N VAL A 149 -7.81 -9.87 -14.34
CA VAL A 149 -7.05 -8.64 -14.57
C VAL A 149 -6.15 -8.78 -15.80
N TYR A 150 -5.44 -9.90 -15.94
CA TYR A 150 -4.60 -10.13 -17.12
C TYR A 150 -5.41 -10.16 -18.42
N GLN A 151 -6.57 -10.83 -18.42
CA GLN A 151 -7.47 -10.83 -19.58
C GLN A 151 -7.96 -9.42 -19.92
N LEU A 152 -8.32 -8.62 -18.91
CA LEU A 152 -8.71 -7.23 -19.12
C LEU A 152 -7.56 -6.39 -19.69
N MET A 153 -6.33 -6.58 -19.20
CA MET A 153 -5.16 -5.86 -19.71
C MET A 153 -4.85 -6.20 -21.17
N ASP A 154 -5.03 -7.47 -21.57
CA ASP A 154 -4.74 -7.94 -22.92
C ASP A 154 -5.86 -7.58 -23.91
N SER A 155 -7.11 -7.95 -23.58
CA SER A 155 -8.26 -7.78 -24.47
C SER A 155 -8.95 -6.41 -24.37
N LYS A 156 -8.63 -5.62 -23.33
CA LYS A 156 -9.32 -4.37 -22.96
C LYS A 156 -10.82 -4.53 -22.69
N VAL A 157 -11.31 -5.75 -22.56
CA VAL A 157 -12.72 -6.07 -22.30
C VAL A 157 -12.77 -7.08 -21.16
N LEU A 158 -13.62 -6.81 -20.17
CA LEU A 158 -13.84 -7.78 -19.10
C LEU A 158 -14.77 -8.89 -19.62
N ASN A 159 -14.40 -10.15 -19.41
CA ASN A 159 -15.29 -11.27 -19.70
C ASN A 159 -16.56 -11.16 -18.83
N GLN A 160 -17.73 -11.45 -19.40
CA GLN A 160 -19.01 -11.47 -18.67
C GLN A 160 -19.01 -12.42 -17.47
N ASN A 161 -18.19 -13.49 -17.54
CA ASN A 161 -18.01 -14.46 -16.44
C ASN A 161 -16.80 -14.16 -15.55
N SER A 162 -16.23 -12.95 -15.63
CA SER A 162 -15.08 -12.59 -14.82
C SER A 162 -15.44 -12.56 -13.34
N VAL A 163 -14.63 -13.21 -12.53
CA VAL A 163 -14.76 -13.19 -11.07
C VAL A 163 -14.58 -11.76 -10.51
N LEU A 164 -13.86 -10.87 -11.21
CA LEU A 164 -13.77 -9.46 -10.83
C LEU A 164 -15.13 -8.76 -10.81
N SER A 165 -16.08 -9.17 -11.65
CA SER A 165 -17.43 -8.61 -11.67
C SER A 165 -18.24 -8.91 -10.39
N LEU A 166 -17.77 -9.85 -9.57
CA LEU A 166 -18.39 -10.18 -8.28
C LEU A 166 -17.94 -9.24 -7.14
N TYR A 167 -16.86 -8.47 -7.34
CA TYR A 167 -16.35 -7.53 -6.34
C TYR A 167 -16.91 -6.13 -6.58
N GLN A 168 -17.38 -5.51 -5.50
CA GLN A 168 -17.68 -4.08 -5.47
C GLN A 168 -16.37 -3.28 -5.42
N ASP A 169 -16.38 -2.05 -5.92
CA ASP A 169 -15.20 -1.18 -5.91
C ASP A 169 -14.58 -1.02 -4.51
N SER A 170 -15.43 -0.97 -3.46
CA SER A 170 -14.99 -0.85 -2.06
C SER A 170 -14.37 -2.13 -1.47
N GLN A 171 -14.36 -3.24 -2.21
CA GLN A 171 -13.71 -4.49 -1.83
C GLN A 171 -12.33 -4.65 -2.49
N LEU A 172 -11.94 -3.70 -3.34
CA LEU A 172 -10.65 -3.66 -4.02
C LEU A 172 -9.83 -2.48 -3.50
N ILE A 173 -8.54 -2.73 -3.24
CA ILE A 173 -7.61 -1.66 -2.92
C ILE A 173 -6.99 -1.18 -4.23
N HIS A 174 -7.46 -0.04 -4.72
CA HIS A 174 -6.96 0.57 -5.96
C HIS A 174 -5.69 1.39 -5.67
N PHE A 175 -4.55 0.96 -6.22
CA PHE A 175 -3.34 1.79 -6.34
C PHE A 175 -3.24 2.40 -7.74
N ILE A 176 -4.37 2.92 -8.23
CA ILE A 176 -4.44 3.53 -9.56
C ILE A 176 -4.08 5.02 -9.42
N PRO A 177 -3.18 5.54 -10.27
CA PRO A 177 -2.94 6.98 -10.33
C PRO A 177 -4.23 7.72 -10.69
N ASP A 178 -4.62 8.67 -9.85
CA ASP A 178 -5.80 9.51 -10.08
C ASP A 178 -5.35 10.93 -10.50
N ILE A 179 -6.00 11.47 -11.51
CA ILE A 179 -5.76 12.81 -12.05
C ILE A 179 -6.73 13.86 -11.48
N ASP A 180 -7.74 13.45 -10.71
CA ASP A 180 -8.62 14.36 -9.97
C ASP A 180 -7.96 14.84 -8.67
N PHE A 181 -7.06 15.82 -8.78
CA PHE A 181 -6.32 16.36 -7.65
C PHE A 181 -7.23 16.99 -6.58
N GLU A 182 -8.29 17.67 -7.00
CA GLU A 182 -9.22 18.30 -6.06
C GLU A 182 -10.04 17.24 -5.31
N GLY A 183 -10.49 16.19 -6.00
CA GLY A 183 -11.11 15.02 -5.38
C GLY A 183 -10.17 14.35 -4.38
N GLN A 184 -8.91 14.10 -4.77
CA GLN A 184 -7.89 13.50 -3.92
C GLN A 184 -7.57 14.36 -2.67
N LYS A 185 -7.52 15.68 -2.83
CA LYS A 185 -7.32 16.62 -1.72
C LYS A 185 -8.51 16.64 -0.77
N LYS A 186 -9.73 16.59 -1.30
CA LYS A 186 -10.96 16.52 -0.51
C LYS A 186 -11.02 15.20 0.26
N PHE A 187 -10.74 14.07 -0.39
CA PHE A 187 -10.77 12.73 0.21
C PHE A 187 -9.80 12.56 1.40
N ARG A 188 -8.66 13.25 1.35
CA ARG A 188 -7.65 13.28 2.43
C ARG A 188 -7.83 14.47 3.40
N LYS A 189 -8.86 15.29 3.23
CA LYS A 189 -9.06 16.47 4.08
C LYS A 189 -9.33 16.03 5.51
N GLY A 190 -8.54 16.55 6.44
CA GLY A 190 -8.62 16.19 7.86
C GLY A 190 -8.06 14.80 8.17
N SER A 191 -7.20 14.25 7.30
CA SER A 191 -6.41 13.07 7.63
C SER A 191 -5.41 13.40 8.75
N GLN A 192 -5.25 12.49 9.70
CA GLN A 192 -4.31 12.57 10.81
C GLN A 192 -3.06 11.72 10.55
N SER A 193 -2.56 11.74 9.31
CA SER A 193 -1.44 10.88 8.90
C SER A 193 -0.13 11.26 9.59
N GLU A 194 0.10 12.53 9.87
CA GLU A 194 1.31 13.01 10.56
C GLU A 194 1.30 12.61 12.04
N GLU A 195 0.14 12.75 12.69
CA GLU A 195 -0.10 12.36 14.07
C GLU A 195 0.05 10.84 14.23
N TYR A 196 -0.48 10.06 13.28
CA TYR A 196 -0.31 8.62 13.26
C TYR A 196 1.17 8.22 13.12
N LEU A 197 1.91 8.84 12.19
CA LEU A 197 3.33 8.57 12.03
C LEU A 197 4.12 8.91 13.30
N THR A 198 3.80 10.04 13.93
CA THR A 198 4.42 10.47 15.18
C THR A 198 4.10 9.49 16.32
N PHE A 199 2.85 9.03 16.43
CA PHE A 199 2.44 8.02 17.40
C PHE A 199 3.23 6.72 17.23
N ILE A 200 3.25 6.17 16.02
CA ILE A 200 4.00 4.94 15.71
C ILE A 200 5.49 5.12 15.97
N GLN A 201 6.07 6.27 15.59
CA GLN A 201 7.46 6.57 15.83
C GLN A 201 7.79 6.56 17.33
N ASN A 202 6.99 7.23 18.15
CA ASN A 202 7.18 7.27 19.60
C ASN A 202 7.09 5.87 20.20
N GLU A 203 6.08 5.09 19.83
CA GLU A 203 5.90 3.74 20.36
C GLU A 203 7.03 2.77 19.93
N ILE A 204 7.56 2.90 18.70
CA ILE A 204 8.74 2.14 18.24
C ILE A 204 9.99 2.51 19.08
N TYR A 205 10.18 3.78 19.41
CA TYR A 205 11.34 4.20 20.21
C TYR A 205 11.20 3.83 21.68
N SER A 206 9.98 3.91 22.24
CA SER A 206 9.70 3.50 23.62
C SER A 206 9.82 2.00 23.84
N SER A 207 9.58 1.18 22.82
CA SER A 207 9.72 -0.29 22.88
C SER A 207 11.15 -0.82 22.65
N LYS A 208 12.12 0.06 22.34
CA LYS A 208 13.55 -0.26 22.20
C LYS A 208 14.40 0.12 23.44
N LEU A 209 13.78 0.69 24.47
CA LEU A 209 14.36 0.95 25.80
C LEU A 209 13.85 -0.09 26.80
#